data_AF-A0A7C2ZW85-F1
#
_entry.id   AF-A0A7C2ZW85-F1
#
_cell.length_a   1.000
_cell.length_b   1.000
_cell.length_c   1.000
_cell.angle_alpha   90.00
_cell.angle_beta   90.00
_cell.angle_gamma   90.00
#
_symmetry.space_group_name_H-M   'P 1'
#
loop_
_entity.id
_entity.type
_entity.pdbx_description
1 polymer ?
#
loop_
_entity_poly.entity_id
_entity_poly.type
_entity_poly.pdbx_seq_one_letter_code
_entity_poly.pdbx_strand_id
1 'polypeptide(L)'
;MTHELDGILMSVAQTGFNRRLADFRRRVLAAGRFAAFGSQEAATLAAVHRAIIERGDAAVAEFTERFDKVVLSPERFRVSKQALAEAHASCDAALLAAVRKAIANVREYQQRIFVGRRSDESGATGIRYTPIRRVGVCVPGAAAPLPSTVIMTAVPAQVAGAEEIAVVSPPRHQGTIHPVILAVCHELGLEEVYRIGGAQAVFALAEGTATIAKVDKIVGPGNKWVQAAKKIVSGNTVGIDSIAGPSEVLIIADSRANPAWVAADMLSQAEHGTDSSAIVVTDSDATARAILAE
;
A
#
# COMPACT_ATOMS: atom_id res chain seq x y z
N MET A 1 -8.13 10.09 -31.20
CA MET A 1 -7.29 10.11 -29.98
C MET A 1 -6.62 11.48 -29.79
N THR A 2 -5.92 12.07 -30.77
CA THR A 2 -5.30 13.42 -30.64
C THR A 2 -6.27 14.52 -30.21
N HIS A 3 -7.51 14.55 -30.73
CA HIS A 3 -8.50 15.56 -30.36
C HIS A 3 -9.04 15.48 -28.91
N GLU A 4 -8.90 14.34 -28.22
CA GLU A 4 -9.36 14.19 -26.82
C GLU A 4 -8.31 14.73 -25.83
N LEU A 5 -7.03 14.64 -26.17
CA LEU A 5 -5.92 15.13 -25.36
C LEU A 5 -5.79 16.67 -25.41
N ASP A 6 -6.13 17.32 -26.51
CA ASP A 6 -6.21 18.80 -26.52
C ASP A 6 -7.24 19.33 -25.49
N GLY A 7 -8.24 18.52 -25.17
CA GLY A 7 -9.26 18.81 -24.16
C GLY A 7 -8.78 18.79 -22.72
N ILE A 8 -7.57 18.28 -22.43
CA ILE A 8 -7.00 18.25 -21.07
C ILE A 8 -6.18 19.51 -20.74
N LEU A 9 -5.71 20.25 -21.74
CA LEU A 9 -4.96 21.49 -21.51
C LEU A 9 -5.85 22.59 -20.95
N MET A 10 -5.36 23.28 -19.92
CA MET A 10 -6.00 24.45 -19.33
C MET A 10 -5.01 25.62 -19.28
N SER A 11 -5.35 26.73 -19.95
CA SER A 11 -4.60 27.99 -19.88
C SER A 11 -5.37 29.03 -19.09
N VAL A 12 -4.67 29.82 -18.28
CA VAL A 12 -5.24 30.98 -17.55
C VAL A 12 -5.76 32.06 -18.49
N ALA A 13 -5.25 32.12 -19.73
CA ALA A 13 -5.65 33.10 -20.74
C ALA A 13 -6.94 32.71 -21.48
N GLN A 14 -7.42 31.47 -21.34
CA GLN A 14 -8.59 30.99 -22.08
C GLN A 14 -9.91 31.43 -21.41
N THR A 15 -10.93 31.71 -22.22
CA THR A 15 -12.29 31.98 -21.72
C THR A 15 -12.83 30.77 -20.95
N GLY A 16 -13.37 31.01 -19.76
CA GLY A 16 -13.95 29.95 -18.93
C GLY A 16 -12.95 29.14 -18.11
N PHE A 17 -11.67 29.56 -18.03
CA PHE A 17 -10.65 28.92 -17.19
C PHE A 17 -11.14 28.63 -15.75
N ASN A 18 -11.68 29.64 -15.07
CA ASN A 18 -12.14 29.48 -13.67
C ASN A 18 -13.22 28.40 -13.53
N ARG A 19 -14.13 28.27 -14.51
CA ARG A 19 -15.14 27.21 -14.52
C ARG A 19 -14.50 25.84 -14.72
N ARG A 20 -13.60 25.69 -15.71
CA ARG A 20 -12.87 24.43 -15.95
C ARG A 20 -12.03 24.01 -14.75
N LEU A 21 -11.32 24.95 -14.13
CA LEU A 21 -10.52 24.70 -12.92
C LEU A 21 -11.41 24.30 -11.75
N ALA A 22 -12.57 24.94 -11.56
CA ALA A 22 -13.52 24.55 -10.52
C ALA A 22 -14.07 23.14 -10.75
N ASP A 23 -14.43 22.80 -12.00
CA ASP A 23 -14.92 21.47 -12.37
C ASP A 23 -13.84 20.40 -12.17
N PHE A 24 -12.60 20.69 -12.57
CA PHE A 24 -11.43 19.84 -12.34
C PHE A 24 -11.19 19.61 -10.84
N ARG A 25 -11.11 20.68 -10.05
CA ARG A 25 -10.95 20.60 -8.59
C ARG A 25 -12.06 19.76 -7.95
N ARG A 26 -13.32 19.92 -8.38
CA ARG A 26 -14.43 19.10 -7.86
C ARG A 26 -14.22 17.61 -8.17
N ARG A 27 -13.75 17.26 -9.37
CA ARG A 27 -13.47 15.85 -9.75
C ARG A 27 -12.33 15.26 -8.93
N VAL A 28 -11.21 15.98 -8.82
CA VAL A 28 -10.05 15.55 -8.01
C VAL A 28 -10.44 15.37 -6.54
N LEU A 29 -11.13 16.36 -5.95
CA LEU A 29 -11.60 16.26 -4.57
C LEU A 29 -12.64 15.15 -4.36
N ALA A 30 -13.48 14.87 -5.35
CA ALA A 30 -14.44 13.77 -5.28
C ALA A 30 -13.73 12.41 -5.35
N ALA A 31 -12.70 12.27 -6.20
CA ALA A 31 -11.90 11.05 -6.31
C ALA A 31 -11.08 10.79 -5.03
N GLY A 32 -10.56 11.83 -4.39
CA GLY A 32 -9.84 11.73 -3.12
C GLY A 32 -10.74 11.42 -1.91
N ARG A 33 -12.07 11.52 -2.04
CA ARG A 33 -12.97 11.08 -0.98
C ARG A 33 -13.08 9.57 -1.02
N PHE A 34 -12.84 8.93 0.13
CA PHE A 34 -13.22 7.55 0.31
C PHE A 34 -14.75 7.45 0.15
N ALA A 35 -15.20 7.04 -1.03
CA ALA A 35 -16.62 6.94 -1.35
C ALA A 35 -17.28 6.07 -0.28
N ALA A 36 -18.40 6.54 0.27
CA ALA A 36 -19.20 5.69 1.14
C ALA A 36 -19.56 4.43 0.34
N PHE A 37 -19.28 3.26 0.90
CA PHE A 37 -19.75 2.02 0.30
C PHE A 37 -21.26 2.08 0.14
N GLY A 38 -21.75 1.56 -0.99
CA GLY A 38 -23.17 1.29 -1.12
C GLY A 38 -23.63 0.38 0.01
N SER A 39 -24.94 0.38 0.27
CA SER A 39 -25.55 -0.44 1.33
C SER A 39 -25.19 -1.93 1.20
N GLN A 40 -25.06 -2.43 -0.03
CA GLN A 40 -24.72 -3.82 -0.32
C GLN A 40 -23.26 -4.17 0.01
N GLU A 41 -22.30 -3.31 -0.37
CA GLU A 41 -20.91 -3.57 -0.03
C GLU A 41 -20.65 -3.40 1.48
N ALA A 42 -21.31 -2.43 2.12
CA ALA A 42 -21.25 -2.28 3.57
C ALA A 42 -21.81 -3.54 4.28
N ALA A 43 -22.94 -4.07 3.81
CA ALA A 43 -23.51 -5.32 4.33
C ALA A 43 -22.57 -6.51 4.10
N THR A 44 -21.94 -6.59 2.92
CA THR A 44 -20.95 -7.64 2.60
C THR A 44 -19.77 -7.58 3.57
N LEU A 45 -19.22 -6.39 3.78
CA LEU A 45 -18.08 -6.19 4.64
C LEU A 45 -18.40 -6.50 6.11
N ALA A 46 -19.58 -6.10 6.59
CA ALA A 46 -20.06 -6.45 7.92
C ALA A 46 -20.29 -7.96 8.09
N ALA A 47 -20.76 -8.64 7.03
CA ALA A 47 -20.91 -10.10 7.05
C ALA A 47 -19.56 -10.81 7.10
N VAL A 48 -18.56 -10.33 6.34
CA VAL A 48 -17.18 -10.86 6.41
C VAL A 48 -16.62 -10.66 7.82
N HIS A 49 -16.69 -9.44 8.37
CA HIS A 49 -16.16 -9.14 9.71
C HIS A 49 -16.77 -10.06 10.78
N ARG A 50 -18.10 -10.19 10.79
CA ARG A 50 -18.81 -11.07 11.72
C ARG A 50 -18.40 -12.53 11.58
N ALA A 51 -18.31 -13.02 10.35
CA ALA A 51 -17.88 -14.39 10.08
C ALA A 51 -16.45 -14.66 10.57
N ILE A 52 -15.53 -13.69 10.48
CA ILE A 52 -14.19 -13.81 11.05
C ILE A 52 -14.24 -13.90 12.57
N ILE A 53 -15.06 -13.07 13.24
CA ILE A 53 -15.21 -13.12 14.71
C ILE A 53 -15.81 -14.47 15.16
N GLU A 54 -16.82 -14.96 14.47
CA GLU A 54 -17.56 -16.18 14.86
C GLU A 54 -16.84 -17.48 14.51
N ARG A 55 -16.15 -17.52 13.35
CA ARG A 55 -15.61 -18.77 12.78
C ARG A 55 -14.10 -18.76 12.57
N GLY A 56 -13.41 -17.65 12.80
CA GLY A 56 -11.96 -17.53 12.68
C GLY A 56 -11.41 -18.06 11.35
N ASP A 57 -10.47 -19.00 11.43
CA ASP A 57 -9.76 -19.56 10.29
C ASP A 57 -10.68 -20.19 9.23
N ALA A 58 -11.82 -20.78 9.63
CA ALA A 58 -12.75 -21.36 8.69
C ALA A 58 -13.36 -20.30 7.76
N ALA A 59 -13.68 -19.12 8.29
CA ALA A 59 -14.16 -18.00 7.47
C ALA A 59 -13.03 -17.38 6.63
N VAL A 60 -11.79 -17.32 7.13
CA VAL A 60 -10.63 -16.89 6.33
C VAL A 60 -10.45 -17.79 5.10
N ALA A 61 -10.52 -19.11 5.28
CA ALA A 61 -10.43 -20.09 4.19
C ALA A 61 -11.57 -19.91 3.18
N GLU A 62 -12.82 -19.82 3.66
CA GLU A 62 -14.02 -19.61 2.83
C GLU A 62 -13.89 -18.36 1.95
N PHE A 63 -13.49 -17.21 2.52
CA PHE A 63 -13.36 -15.97 1.76
C PHE A 63 -12.15 -15.95 0.85
N THR A 64 -11.07 -16.64 1.20
CA THR A 64 -9.91 -16.81 0.31
C THR A 64 -10.28 -17.64 -0.92
N GLU A 65 -11.02 -18.73 -0.75
CA GLU A 65 -11.55 -19.49 -1.89
C GLU A 65 -12.51 -18.65 -2.73
N ARG A 66 -13.42 -17.93 -2.09
CA ARG A 66 -14.43 -17.12 -2.79
C ARG A 66 -13.82 -15.98 -3.60
N PHE A 67 -12.88 -15.24 -3.03
CA PHE A 67 -12.36 -14.00 -3.61
C PHE A 67 -11.07 -14.20 -4.39
N ASP A 68 -10.14 -15.00 -3.88
CA ASP A 68 -8.83 -15.24 -4.50
C ASP A 68 -8.84 -16.49 -5.40
N LYS A 69 -9.92 -17.29 -5.37
CA LYS A 69 -10.07 -18.54 -6.16
C LYS A 69 -9.00 -19.58 -5.82
N VAL A 70 -8.56 -19.61 -4.56
CA VAL A 70 -7.57 -20.56 -4.05
C VAL A 70 -8.14 -21.26 -2.81
N VAL A 71 -8.21 -22.59 -2.86
CA VAL A 71 -8.61 -23.42 -1.71
C VAL A 71 -7.40 -23.59 -0.79
N LEU A 72 -7.50 -23.10 0.44
CA LEU A 72 -6.47 -23.22 1.46
C LEU A 72 -7.07 -23.72 2.77
N SER A 73 -6.44 -24.74 3.35
CA SER A 73 -6.69 -25.09 4.74
C SER A 73 -5.94 -24.13 5.68
N PRO A 74 -6.40 -23.94 6.93
CA PRO A 74 -5.76 -23.05 7.90
C PRO A 74 -4.25 -23.29 8.08
N GLU A 75 -3.83 -24.55 8.10
CA GLU A 75 -2.43 -24.95 8.28
C GLU A 75 -1.54 -24.50 7.10
N ARG A 76 -2.14 -24.15 5.96
CA ARG A 76 -1.45 -23.67 4.77
C ARG A 76 -1.50 -22.15 4.61
N PHE A 77 -2.13 -21.41 5.53
CA PHE A 77 -2.12 -19.95 5.49
C PHE A 77 -0.69 -19.42 5.60
N ARG A 78 0.09 -19.93 6.56
CA ARG A 78 1.48 -19.49 6.77
C ARG A 78 2.40 -20.10 5.70
N VAL A 79 3.25 -19.26 5.13
CA VAL A 79 4.35 -19.67 4.25
C VAL A 79 5.47 -20.26 5.11
N SER A 80 5.99 -21.41 4.70
CA SER A 80 7.08 -22.07 5.42
C SER A 80 8.38 -21.29 5.28
N LYS A 81 9.25 -21.37 6.28
CA LYS A 81 10.61 -20.78 6.21
C LYS A 81 11.39 -21.29 5.00
N GLN A 82 11.21 -22.57 4.67
CA GLN A 82 11.80 -23.18 3.48
C GLN A 82 11.34 -22.49 2.20
N ALA A 83 10.03 -22.25 2.03
CA ALA A 83 9.53 -21.58 0.83
C ALA A 83 10.02 -20.12 0.72
N LEU A 84 10.20 -19.42 1.86
CA LEU A 84 10.84 -18.09 1.88
C LEU A 84 12.29 -18.14 1.40
N ALA A 85 13.07 -19.11 1.90
CA ALA A 85 14.46 -19.30 1.52
C ALA A 85 14.62 -19.73 0.05
N GLU A 86 13.75 -20.62 -0.45
CA GLU A 86 13.72 -21.05 -1.85
C GLU A 86 13.38 -19.89 -2.79
N ALA A 87 12.40 -19.05 -2.43
CA ALA A 87 12.05 -17.86 -3.20
C ALA A 87 13.21 -16.84 -3.23
N HIS A 88 13.93 -16.70 -2.12
CA HIS A 88 15.13 -15.87 -2.05
C HIS A 88 16.27 -16.41 -2.92
N ALA A 89 16.60 -17.70 -2.78
CA ALA A 89 17.68 -18.35 -3.52
C ALA A 89 17.44 -18.39 -5.05
N SER A 90 16.18 -18.42 -5.47
CA SER A 90 15.79 -18.40 -6.89
C SER A 90 15.64 -16.99 -7.47
N CYS A 91 15.75 -15.95 -6.65
CA CYS A 91 15.62 -14.57 -7.11
C CYS A 91 16.87 -14.13 -7.89
N ASP A 92 16.67 -13.35 -8.96
CA ASP A 92 17.77 -12.81 -9.75
C ASP A 92 18.74 -12.00 -8.86
N ALA A 93 20.04 -12.21 -9.07
CA ALA A 93 21.06 -11.61 -8.22
C ALA A 93 21.12 -10.08 -8.35
N ALA A 94 20.87 -9.54 -9.55
CA ALA A 94 20.84 -8.09 -9.76
C ALA A 94 19.59 -7.47 -9.09
N LEU A 95 18.45 -8.16 -9.17
CA LEU A 95 17.25 -7.77 -8.45
C LEU A 95 17.45 -7.78 -6.93
N LEU A 96 18.06 -8.83 -6.36
CA LEU A 96 18.39 -8.87 -4.93
C LEU A 96 19.36 -7.77 -4.52
N ALA A 97 20.36 -7.44 -5.35
CA ALA A 97 21.26 -6.33 -5.09
C ALA A 97 20.50 -4.98 -5.06
N ALA A 98 19.55 -4.77 -5.96
CA ALA A 98 18.69 -3.59 -5.96
C ALA A 98 17.78 -3.53 -4.72
N VAL A 99 17.20 -4.66 -4.31
CA VAL A 99 16.40 -4.79 -3.07
C VAL A 99 17.22 -4.44 -1.84
N ARG A 100 18.44 -4.97 -1.71
CA ARG A 100 19.35 -4.66 -0.59
C ARG A 100 19.69 -3.18 -0.52
N LYS A 101 19.98 -2.57 -1.67
CA LYS A 101 20.22 -1.12 -1.75
C LYS A 101 19.00 -0.31 -1.30
N ALA A 102 17.80 -0.70 -1.74
CA ALA A 102 16.57 -0.04 -1.32
C ALA A 102 16.32 -0.19 0.19
N ILE A 103 16.53 -1.39 0.76
CA ILE A 103 16.44 -1.64 2.20
C ILE A 103 17.43 -0.75 2.98
N ALA A 104 18.68 -0.67 2.52
CA ALA A 104 19.71 0.16 3.16
C ALA A 104 19.32 1.65 3.17
N ASN A 105 18.90 2.19 2.02
CA ASN A 105 18.48 3.58 1.90
C ASN A 105 17.29 3.91 2.81
N VAL A 106 16.26 3.05 2.83
CA VAL A 106 15.09 3.25 3.68
C VAL A 106 15.49 3.16 5.15
N ARG A 107 16.32 2.19 5.53
CA ARG A 107 16.78 2.03 6.91
C ARG A 107 17.57 3.23 7.40
N GLU A 108 18.50 3.74 6.58
CA GLU A 108 19.29 4.93 6.88
C GLU A 108 18.37 6.14 7.12
N TYR A 109 17.42 6.39 6.22
CA TYR A 109 16.49 7.51 6.36
C TYR A 109 15.62 7.37 7.62
N GLN A 110 15.05 6.19 7.87
CA GLN A 110 14.21 5.94 9.04
C GLN A 110 14.98 6.12 10.36
N GLN A 111 16.25 5.68 10.42
CA GLN A 111 17.12 5.88 11.59
C GLN A 111 17.48 7.35 11.82
N ARG A 112 17.60 8.13 10.75
CA ARG A 112 17.88 9.57 10.80
C ARG A 112 16.69 10.36 11.35
N ILE A 113 15.46 9.99 10.99
CA ILE A 113 14.24 10.67 11.46
C ILE A 113 13.66 10.09 12.77
N PHE A 114 14.28 9.04 13.32
CA PHE A 114 13.80 8.37 14.52
C PHE A 114 13.91 9.27 15.76
N VAL A 115 12.75 9.64 16.32
CA VAL A 115 12.62 10.51 17.51
C VAL A 115 12.76 9.77 18.83
N GLY A 116 12.70 8.43 18.84
CA GLY A 116 12.68 7.62 20.06
C GLY A 116 14.04 7.43 20.74
N ARG A 117 15.05 8.25 20.41
CA ARG A 117 16.34 8.23 21.11
C ARG A 117 16.14 8.79 22.53
N ARG A 118 16.67 8.08 23.53
CA ARG A 118 16.53 8.47 24.93
C ARG A 118 17.22 9.82 25.16
N SER A 119 16.51 10.80 25.73
CA SER A 119 17.13 12.00 26.28
C SER A 119 17.66 11.65 27.66
N ASP A 120 18.98 11.64 27.84
CA ASP A 120 19.65 11.26 29.09
C ASP A 120 19.60 12.37 30.17
N GLU A 121 18.51 13.14 30.23
CA GLU A 121 18.34 14.19 31.22
C GLU A 121 17.68 13.61 32.48
N SER A 122 18.52 13.16 33.41
CA SER A 122 18.08 12.70 34.73
C SER A 122 17.40 13.83 35.51
N GLY A 123 16.13 13.67 35.88
CA GLY A 123 15.40 14.59 36.76
C GLY A 123 14.45 15.58 36.06
N ALA A 124 14.35 15.55 34.73
CA ALA A 124 13.42 16.38 33.96
C ALA A 124 12.14 15.61 33.55
N THR A 125 11.02 16.32 33.39
CA THR A 125 9.83 15.78 32.71
C THR A 125 10.15 15.54 31.23
N GLY A 126 9.68 14.43 30.65
CA GLY A 126 10.06 14.05 29.28
C GLY A 126 9.07 13.13 28.60
N ILE A 127 9.34 12.84 27.32
CA ILE A 127 8.53 11.94 26.49
C ILE A 127 9.26 10.62 26.36
N ARG A 128 8.58 9.51 26.70
CA ARG A 128 9.08 8.15 26.44
C ARG A 128 8.40 7.60 25.19
N TYR A 129 9.20 7.24 24.20
CA TYR A 129 8.74 6.51 23.02
C TYR A 129 8.92 5.01 23.24
N THR A 130 7.88 4.22 23.01
CA THR A 130 7.92 2.76 23.04
C THR A 130 7.42 2.20 21.72
N PRO A 131 8.09 1.18 21.13
CA PRO A 131 7.60 0.55 19.93
C PRO A 131 6.22 -0.07 20.12
N ILE A 132 5.45 -0.11 19.04
CA ILE A 132 4.30 -1.00 18.96
C ILE A 132 4.84 -2.43 18.91
N ARG A 133 4.33 -3.30 19.79
CA ARG A 133 4.83 -4.68 19.92
C ARG A 133 4.63 -5.47 18.62
N ARG A 134 3.40 -5.48 18.09
CA ARG A 134 3.05 -6.31 16.93
C ARG A 134 2.36 -5.55 15.80
N VAL A 135 2.90 -5.64 14.60
CA VAL A 135 2.42 -4.92 13.40
C VAL A 135 1.98 -5.90 12.32
N GLY A 136 0.78 -5.71 11.79
CA GLY A 136 0.30 -6.38 10.58
C GLY A 136 0.61 -5.54 9.35
N VAL A 137 1.20 -6.16 8.32
CA VAL A 137 1.57 -5.51 7.06
C VAL A 137 0.76 -6.11 5.92
N CYS A 138 -0.12 -5.32 5.32
CA CYS A 138 -0.85 -5.67 4.11
C CYS A 138 -0.02 -5.35 2.87
N VAL A 139 0.31 -6.37 2.08
CA VAL A 139 1.09 -6.24 0.85
C VAL A 139 0.20 -6.60 -0.34
N PRO A 140 -0.07 -5.67 -1.26
CA PRO A 140 -0.74 -5.99 -2.51
C PRO A 140 0.16 -6.89 -3.38
N GLY A 141 -0.43 -7.86 -4.06
CA GLY A 141 0.35 -8.80 -4.88
C GLY A 141 -0.42 -9.61 -5.92
N ALA A 142 -1.74 -9.46 -6.02
CA ALA A 142 -2.58 -10.28 -6.89
C ALA A 142 -2.48 -9.87 -8.38
N ALA A 143 -2.52 -8.55 -8.68
CA ALA A 143 -2.43 -8.04 -10.05
C ALA A 143 -0.97 -7.80 -10.50
N ALA A 144 -0.17 -7.21 -9.62
CA ALA A 144 1.27 -7.01 -9.82
C ALA A 144 2.00 -7.17 -8.47
N PRO A 145 3.20 -7.75 -8.44
CA PRO A 145 3.97 -7.86 -7.20
C PRO A 145 4.54 -6.50 -6.79
N LEU A 146 4.25 -6.07 -5.56
CA LEU A 146 4.79 -4.83 -4.98
C LEU A 146 5.78 -5.12 -3.83
N PRO A 147 7.00 -5.62 -4.11
CA PRO A 147 7.99 -5.90 -3.07
C PRO A 147 8.44 -4.64 -2.32
N SER A 148 8.38 -3.47 -2.97
CA SER A 148 8.67 -2.18 -2.34
C SER A 148 7.75 -1.89 -1.16
N THR A 149 6.49 -2.36 -1.18
CA THR A 149 5.57 -2.21 -0.05
C THR A 149 6.08 -2.93 1.20
N VAL A 150 6.67 -4.12 1.05
CA VAL A 150 7.28 -4.84 2.19
C VAL A 150 8.39 -3.98 2.80
N ILE A 151 9.27 -3.44 1.96
CA ILE A 151 10.42 -2.62 2.40
C ILE A 151 9.90 -1.36 3.11
N MET A 152 8.98 -0.63 2.49
CA MET A 152 8.49 0.66 2.97
C MET A 152 7.60 0.57 4.22
N THR A 153 7.20 -0.64 4.64
CA THR A 153 6.37 -0.85 5.85
C THR A 153 7.13 -1.60 6.94
N ALA A 154 7.84 -2.68 6.60
CA ALA A 154 8.56 -3.49 7.58
C ALA A 154 9.85 -2.81 8.06
N VAL A 155 10.60 -2.12 7.20
CA VAL A 155 11.85 -1.44 7.61
C VAL A 155 11.57 -0.35 8.66
N PRO A 156 10.58 0.56 8.49
CA PRO A 156 10.22 1.50 9.56
C PRO A 156 9.79 0.81 10.86
N ALA A 157 9.03 -0.29 10.78
CA ALA A 157 8.62 -1.05 11.97
C ALA A 157 9.82 -1.65 12.71
N GLN A 158 10.78 -2.23 11.98
CA GLN A 158 12.02 -2.76 12.56
C GLN A 158 12.89 -1.65 13.16
N VAL A 159 13.03 -0.50 12.50
CA VAL A 159 13.79 0.65 13.02
C VAL A 159 13.13 1.21 14.28
N ALA A 160 11.80 1.23 14.34
CA ALA A 160 11.08 1.64 15.54
C ALA A 160 11.25 0.66 16.71
N GLY A 161 11.60 -0.60 16.44
CA GLY A 161 11.79 -1.65 17.44
C GLY A 161 10.58 -2.57 17.63
N ALA A 162 9.69 -2.69 16.63
CA ALA A 162 8.60 -3.67 16.69
C ALA A 162 9.17 -5.10 16.75
N GLU A 163 8.69 -5.89 17.71
CA GLU A 163 9.19 -7.25 17.98
C GLU A 163 8.59 -8.27 17.00
N GLU A 164 7.34 -8.04 16.58
CA GLU A 164 6.57 -8.98 15.79
C GLU A 164 5.98 -8.29 14.55
N ILE A 165 6.27 -8.82 13.36
CA ILE A 165 5.75 -8.30 12.10
C ILE A 165 5.10 -9.45 11.32
N ALA A 166 3.79 -9.39 11.17
CA ALA A 166 3.00 -10.35 10.40
C ALA A 166 2.67 -9.76 9.03
N VAL A 167 3.09 -10.42 7.96
CA VAL A 167 2.84 -9.98 6.57
C VAL A 167 1.68 -10.77 6.00
N VAL A 168 0.70 -10.09 5.40
CA VAL A 168 -0.38 -10.73 4.63
C VAL A 168 -0.29 -10.27 3.17
N SER A 169 -0.37 -11.22 2.25
CA SER A 169 -0.46 -10.94 0.81
C SER A 169 -1.39 -11.95 0.16
N PRO A 170 -2.31 -11.53 -0.73
CA PRO A 170 -3.20 -12.46 -1.42
C PRO A 170 -2.38 -13.50 -2.21
N PRO A 171 -2.85 -14.75 -2.27
CA PRO A 171 -2.25 -15.76 -3.13
C PRO A 171 -2.55 -15.41 -4.60
N ARG A 172 -1.66 -15.79 -5.52
CA ARG A 172 -1.95 -15.71 -6.96
C ARG A 172 -2.84 -16.88 -7.38
N HIS A 173 -3.58 -16.73 -8.48
CA HIS A 173 -4.38 -17.84 -9.04
C HIS A 173 -3.50 -19.07 -9.29
N GLN A 174 -3.92 -20.23 -8.76
CA GLN A 174 -3.16 -21.50 -8.81
C GLN A 174 -1.75 -21.45 -8.21
N GLY A 175 -1.47 -20.48 -7.32
CA GLY A 175 -0.14 -20.29 -6.77
C GLY A 175 -0.15 -19.82 -5.32
N THR A 176 1.04 -19.45 -4.86
CA THR A 176 1.26 -18.76 -3.59
C THR A 176 1.46 -17.26 -3.85
N ILE A 177 2.00 -16.54 -2.87
CA ILE A 177 2.48 -15.18 -3.01
C ILE A 177 3.58 -15.12 -4.07
N HIS A 178 3.75 -13.97 -4.74
CA HIS A 178 4.82 -13.80 -5.72
C HIS A 178 6.22 -14.03 -5.09
N PRO A 179 7.11 -14.84 -5.70
CA PRO A 179 8.44 -15.14 -5.15
C PRO A 179 9.26 -13.92 -4.74
N VAL A 180 9.24 -12.84 -5.54
CA VAL A 180 9.94 -11.59 -5.16
C VAL A 180 9.50 -11.02 -3.80
N ILE A 181 8.21 -11.10 -3.45
CA ILE A 181 7.71 -10.63 -2.15
C ILE A 181 8.24 -11.55 -1.05
N LEU A 182 8.21 -12.86 -1.27
CA LEU A 182 8.75 -13.86 -0.33
C LEU A 182 10.27 -13.70 -0.12
N ALA A 183 11.01 -13.42 -1.20
CA ALA A 183 12.44 -13.14 -1.17
C ALA A 183 12.76 -11.88 -0.35
N VAL A 184 11.97 -10.80 -0.51
CA VAL A 184 12.14 -9.58 0.29
C VAL A 184 11.77 -9.81 1.75
N CYS A 185 10.71 -10.57 2.04
CA CYS A 185 10.40 -10.99 3.41
C CYS A 185 11.58 -11.75 4.03
N HIS A 186 12.18 -12.70 3.30
CA HIS A 186 13.37 -13.43 3.76
C HIS A 186 14.57 -12.51 4.01
N GLU A 187 14.87 -11.60 3.07
CA GLU A 187 15.97 -10.63 3.18
C GLU A 187 15.81 -9.72 4.41
N LEU A 188 14.57 -9.44 4.82
CA LEU A 188 14.25 -8.66 6.03
C LEU A 188 14.11 -9.51 7.30
N GLY A 189 14.27 -10.84 7.22
CA GLY A 189 14.11 -11.76 8.36
C GLY A 189 12.66 -11.93 8.84
N LEU A 190 11.68 -11.68 7.96
CA LEU A 190 10.25 -11.81 8.28
C LEU A 190 9.80 -13.26 8.09
N GLU A 191 9.40 -13.92 9.18
CA GLU A 191 9.02 -15.35 9.16
C GLU A 191 7.51 -15.59 9.24
N GLU A 192 6.74 -14.57 9.59
CA GLU A 192 5.29 -14.67 9.74
C GLU A 192 4.62 -14.07 8.50
N VAL A 193 4.56 -14.87 7.43
CA VAL A 193 4.00 -14.46 6.14
C VAL A 193 2.81 -15.33 5.80
N TYR A 194 1.63 -14.75 5.62
CA TYR A 194 0.38 -15.44 5.33
C TYR A 194 -0.11 -15.15 3.91
N ARG A 195 -0.46 -16.21 3.17
CA ARG A 195 -0.99 -16.13 1.80
C ARG A 195 -2.50 -15.86 1.77
N ILE A 196 -2.91 -14.78 2.42
CA ILE A 196 -4.29 -14.29 2.49
C ILE A 196 -4.31 -12.79 2.17
N GLY A 197 -5.42 -12.28 1.63
CA GLY A 197 -5.57 -10.87 1.30
C GLY A 197 -6.95 -10.31 1.60
N GLY A 198 -7.26 -9.15 1.03
CA GLY A 198 -8.59 -8.55 1.11
C GLY A 198 -9.03 -8.14 2.51
N ALA A 199 -10.35 -7.98 2.68
CA ALA A 199 -10.94 -7.59 3.96
C ALA A 199 -10.78 -8.70 5.02
N GLN A 200 -10.86 -9.97 4.61
CA GLN A 200 -10.72 -11.12 5.51
C GLN A 200 -9.35 -11.14 6.20
N ALA A 201 -8.26 -10.78 5.49
CA ALA A 201 -6.93 -10.69 6.09
C ALA A 201 -6.82 -9.54 7.10
N VAL A 202 -7.41 -8.39 6.81
CA VAL A 202 -7.43 -7.25 7.76
C VAL A 202 -8.19 -7.61 9.02
N PHE A 203 -9.36 -8.24 8.91
CA PHE A 203 -10.13 -8.67 10.07
C PHE A 203 -9.43 -9.79 10.85
N ALA A 204 -8.78 -10.74 10.17
CA ALA A 204 -8.00 -11.78 10.85
C ALA A 204 -6.82 -11.20 11.63
N LEU A 205 -6.11 -10.20 11.08
CA LEU A 205 -5.05 -9.47 11.80
C LEU A 205 -5.61 -8.67 12.98
N ALA A 206 -6.77 -8.03 12.82
CA ALA A 206 -7.36 -7.18 13.84
C ALA A 206 -7.97 -7.97 15.01
N GLU A 207 -8.74 -9.01 14.71
CA GLU A 207 -9.48 -9.79 15.72
C GLU A 207 -8.65 -10.98 16.24
N GLY A 208 -7.72 -11.47 15.43
CA GLY A 208 -7.03 -12.74 15.67
C GLY A 208 -7.87 -13.95 15.27
N THR A 209 -7.20 -15.06 14.99
CA THR A 209 -7.78 -16.39 14.76
C THR A 209 -6.93 -17.44 15.49
N ALA A 210 -7.26 -18.72 15.36
CA ALA A 210 -6.42 -19.79 15.92
C ALA A 210 -5.03 -19.85 15.26
N THR A 211 -4.92 -19.51 13.97
CA THR A 211 -3.66 -19.52 13.20
C THR A 211 -2.97 -18.15 13.14
N ILE A 212 -3.71 -17.04 13.23
CA ILE A 212 -3.22 -15.68 13.01
C ILE A 212 -3.37 -14.90 14.31
N ALA A 213 -2.26 -14.63 14.99
CA ALA A 213 -2.30 -13.86 16.22
C ALA A 213 -2.63 -12.38 15.94
N LYS A 214 -3.56 -11.83 16.74
CA LYS A 214 -3.98 -10.43 16.70
C LYS A 214 -2.77 -9.48 16.75
N VAL A 215 -2.82 -8.40 15.95
CA VAL A 215 -1.81 -7.33 15.93
C VAL A 215 -2.31 -6.06 16.63
N ASP A 216 -1.42 -5.12 16.90
CA ASP A 216 -1.76 -3.84 17.55
C ASP A 216 -1.95 -2.71 16.53
N LYS A 217 -1.28 -2.78 15.37
CA LYS A 217 -1.43 -1.83 14.26
C LYS A 217 -1.37 -2.54 12.91
N ILE A 218 -2.23 -2.15 11.97
CA ILE A 218 -2.22 -2.63 10.59
C ILE A 218 -1.76 -1.50 9.66
N VAL A 219 -0.78 -1.79 8.82
CA VAL A 219 -0.22 -0.85 7.84
C VAL A 219 -0.20 -1.46 6.45
N GLY A 220 -0.02 -0.61 5.44
CA GLY A 220 0.10 -1.02 4.05
C GLY A 220 -1.16 -0.67 3.24
N PRO A 221 -0.97 -0.35 1.95
CA PRO A 221 -2.07 -0.05 1.06
C PRO A 221 -2.83 -1.33 0.68
N GLY A 222 -4.00 -1.14 0.08
CA GLY A 222 -4.74 -2.22 -0.54
C GLY A 222 -5.91 -1.65 -1.32
N ASN A 223 -6.64 -2.55 -1.98
CA ASN A 223 -7.84 -2.18 -2.72
C ASN A 223 -8.92 -1.59 -1.79
N LYS A 224 -10.01 -1.10 -2.37
CA LYS A 224 -11.12 -0.49 -1.62
C LYS A 224 -11.61 -1.33 -0.44
N TRP A 225 -11.62 -2.66 -0.53
CA TRP A 225 -12.07 -3.57 0.53
C TRP A 225 -11.12 -3.63 1.71
N VAL A 226 -9.80 -3.62 1.46
CA VAL A 226 -8.77 -3.53 2.50
C VAL A 226 -8.91 -2.22 3.25
N GLN A 227 -9.07 -1.10 2.53
CA GLN A 227 -9.25 0.22 3.14
C GLN A 227 -10.54 0.31 3.96
N ALA A 228 -11.61 -0.30 3.47
CA ALA A 228 -12.89 -0.37 4.19
C ALA A 228 -12.77 -1.15 5.50
N ALA A 229 -12.12 -2.31 5.45
CA ALA A 229 -11.89 -3.14 6.62
C ALA A 229 -11.01 -2.39 7.64
N LYS A 230 -9.93 -1.74 7.19
CA LYS A 230 -9.06 -0.89 8.03
C LYS A 230 -9.87 0.21 8.72
N LYS A 231 -10.79 0.85 8.00
CA LYS A 231 -11.68 1.87 8.57
C LYS A 231 -12.59 1.31 9.68
N ILE A 232 -13.12 0.10 9.52
CA ILE A 232 -13.98 -0.54 10.52
C ILE A 232 -13.21 -0.86 11.81
N VAL A 233 -11.99 -1.38 11.70
CA VAL A 233 -11.20 -1.83 12.86
C VAL A 233 -10.42 -0.71 13.53
N SER A 234 -10.20 0.41 12.82
CA SER A 234 -9.43 1.56 13.30
C SER A 234 -10.01 2.16 14.58
N GLY A 235 -9.19 2.25 15.62
CA GLY A 235 -9.53 2.89 16.88
C GLY A 235 -10.38 2.04 17.83
N ASN A 236 -11.05 1.01 17.31
CA ASN A 236 -11.79 0.05 18.12
C ASN A 236 -10.91 -1.15 18.50
N THR A 237 -10.29 -1.79 17.50
CA THR A 237 -9.58 -3.06 17.69
C THR A 237 -8.07 -2.90 17.53
N VAL A 238 -7.63 -2.09 16.55
CA VAL A 238 -6.23 -1.86 16.19
C VAL A 238 -6.00 -0.43 15.70
N GLY A 239 -4.75 0.04 15.74
CA GLY A 239 -4.34 1.24 15.01
C GLY A 239 -4.22 0.96 13.50
N ILE A 240 -4.35 2.00 12.68
CA ILE A 240 -4.00 1.94 11.25
C ILE A 240 -2.99 3.04 10.89
N ASP A 241 -2.36 2.94 9.72
CA ASP A 241 -1.56 4.00 9.09
C ASP A 241 -2.44 5.15 8.56
N SER A 242 -3.24 4.86 7.54
CA SER A 242 -4.20 5.78 6.93
C SER A 242 -5.20 5.03 6.05
N ILE A 243 -6.25 5.72 5.63
CA ILE A 243 -7.11 5.27 4.54
C ILE A 243 -6.51 5.85 3.26
N ALA A 244 -5.93 4.99 2.42
CA ALA A 244 -5.33 5.49 1.18
C ALA A 244 -6.41 5.88 0.16
N GLY A 245 -6.17 6.99 -0.54
CA GLY A 245 -6.89 7.37 -1.74
C GLY A 245 -6.16 6.92 -3.01
N PRO A 246 -6.68 7.30 -4.19
CA PRO A 246 -5.97 7.12 -5.44
C PRO A 246 -4.62 7.81 -5.43
N SER A 247 -3.66 7.28 -6.18
CA SER A 247 -2.30 7.85 -6.23
C SER A 247 -2.25 9.05 -7.18
N GLU A 248 -1.45 10.06 -6.82
CA GLU A 248 -1.37 11.31 -7.60
C GLU A 248 0.05 11.89 -7.67
N VAL A 249 0.33 12.61 -8.76
CA VAL A 249 1.55 13.42 -8.92
C VAL A 249 1.20 14.80 -9.46
N LEU A 250 1.81 15.83 -8.87
CA LEU A 250 1.79 17.21 -9.35
C LEU A 250 3.21 17.63 -9.73
N ILE A 251 3.44 17.88 -11.01
CA ILE A 251 4.72 18.31 -11.56
C ILE A 251 4.64 19.81 -11.85
N ILE A 252 5.60 20.57 -11.33
CA ILE A 252 5.76 21.99 -11.66
C ILE A 252 6.97 22.08 -12.60
N ALA A 253 6.72 22.45 -13.85
CA ALA A 253 7.72 22.46 -14.92
C ALA A 253 7.81 23.85 -15.54
N ASP A 254 8.97 24.49 -15.47
CA ASP A 254 9.22 25.72 -16.22
C ASP A 254 9.56 25.41 -17.69
N SER A 255 9.73 26.46 -18.49
CA SER A 255 10.10 26.35 -19.91
C SER A 255 11.42 25.60 -20.22
N ARG A 256 12.26 25.30 -19.21
CA ARG A 256 13.53 24.57 -19.38
C ARG A 256 13.38 23.07 -19.14
N ALA A 257 12.22 22.62 -18.65
CA ALA A 257 11.97 21.21 -18.42
C ALA A 257 12.04 20.41 -19.74
N ASN A 258 12.62 19.22 -19.68
CA ASN A 258 12.60 18.29 -20.81
C ASN A 258 11.18 17.69 -20.95
N PRO A 259 10.46 17.92 -22.06
CA PRO A 259 9.09 17.45 -22.22
C PRO A 259 8.93 15.94 -22.08
N ALA A 260 9.85 15.17 -22.65
CA ALA A 260 9.83 13.70 -22.61
C ALA A 260 9.98 13.16 -21.19
N TRP A 261 10.79 13.84 -20.34
CA TRP A 261 10.96 13.43 -18.95
C TRP A 261 9.71 13.71 -18.13
N VAL A 262 9.08 14.87 -18.33
CA VAL A 262 7.82 15.21 -17.64
C VAL A 262 6.70 14.26 -18.07
N ALA A 263 6.60 13.94 -19.36
CA ALA A 263 5.63 12.96 -19.86
C ALA A 263 5.87 11.57 -19.26
N ALA A 264 7.13 11.12 -19.19
CA ALA A 264 7.49 9.86 -18.54
C ALA A 264 7.10 9.85 -17.05
N ASP A 265 7.37 10.94 -16.31
CA ASP A 265 6.97 11.07 -14.91
C ASP A 265 5.44 11.02 -14.74
N MET A 266 4.68 11.68 -15.62
CA MET A 266 3.21 11.59 -15.63
C MET A 266 2.73 10.16 -15.86
N LEU A 267 3.29 9.49 -16.88
CA LEU A 267 2.92 8.12 -17.24
C LEU A 267 3.26 7.13 -16.12
N SER A 268 4.39 7.33 -15.43
CA SER A 268 4.79 6.51 -14.29
C SER A 268 3.76 6.53 -13.15
N GLN A 269 3.05 7.65 -12.98
CA GLN A 269 1.96 7.74 -12.00
C GLN A 269 0.64 7.19 -12.54
N ALA A 270 0.35 7.44 -13.83
CA ALA A 270 -0.90 7.00 -14.47
C ALA A 270 -0.98 5.47 -14.61
N GLU A 271 0.14 4.78 -14.78
CA GLU A 271 0.16 3.31 -14.88
C GLU A 271 -0.23 2.59 -13.57
N HIS A 272 -0.18 3.28 -12.43
CA HIS A 272 -0.39 2.68 -11.11
C HIS A 272 -1.86 2.25 -10.88
N GLY A 273 -2.81 2.79 -11.64
CA GLY A 273 -4.21 2.42 -11.56
C GLY A 273 -5.10 3.37 -12.35
N THR A 274 -6.26 2.88 -12.80
CA THR A 274 -7.22 3.66 -13.61
C THR A 274 -7.81 4.87 -12.89
N ASP A 275 -7.68 4.93 -11.56
CA ASP A 275 -8.09 6.02 -10.70
C ASP A 275 -6.94 6.98 -10.33
N SER A 276 -5.71 6.73 -10.81
CA SER A 276 -4.55 7.60 -10.56
C SER A 276 -4.64 8.93 -11.32
N SER A 277 -3.96 9.96 -10.81
CA SER A 277 -3.93 11.30 -11.43
C SER A 277 -2.51 11.83 -11.64
N ALA A 278 -2.25 12.38 -12.81
CA ALA A 278 -1.00 13.08 -13.11
C ALA A 278 -1.30 14.48 -13.63
N ILE A 279 -0.73 15.50 -12.98
CA ILE A 279 -1.02 16.91 -13.24
C ILE A 279 0.29 17.64 -13.49
N VAL A 280 0.36 18.41 -14.57
CA VAL A 280 1.48 19.32 -14.83
C VAL A 280 0.98 20.76 -14.74
N VAL A 281 1.75 21.60 -14.05
CA VAL A 281 1.61 23.05 -14.04
C VAL A 281 2.87 23.64 -14.63
N THR A 282 2.71 24.41 -15.70
CA THR A 282 3.81 25.10 -16.38
C THR A 282 3.47 26.55 -16.68
N ASP A 283 4.50 27.37 -16.77
CA ASP A 283 4.42 28.79 -17.14
C ASP A 283 4.44 29.01 -18.67
N SER A 284 4.53 27.93 -19.47
CA SER A 284 4.71 27.98 -20.93
C SER A 284 3.70 27.09 -21.67
N ASP A 285 2.88 27.70 -22.54
CA ASP A 285 1.96 26.96 -23.44
C ASP A 285 2.73 26.05 -24.41
N ALA A 286 3.89 26.51 -24.90
CA ALA A 286 4.74 25.70 -25.77
C ALA A 286 5.24 24.45 -25.05
N THR A 287 5.63 24.56 -23.78
CA THR A 287 6.09 23.43 -22.97
C THR A 287 4.94 22.49 -22.65
N ALA A 288 3.74 22.99 -22.32
CA ALA A 288 2.56 22.16 -22.11
C ALA A 288 2.21 21.32 -23.35
N ARG A 289 2.26 21.93 -24.54
CA ARG A 289 2.01 21.23 -25.81
C ARG A 289 3.10 20.23 -26.16
N ALA A 290 4.36 20.57 -25.90
CA ALA A 290 5.47 19.66 -26.13
C ALA A 290 5.34 18.42 -25.23
N ILE A 291 4.97 18.58 -23.95
CA ILE A 291 4.74 17.44 -23.05
C ILE A 291 3.58 16.58 -23.55
N LEU A 292 2.49 17.20 -24.02
CA LEU A 292 1.33 16.47 -24.54
C LEU A 292 1.63 15.66 -25.81
N ALA A 293 2.65 16.07 -26.58
CA ALA A 293 3.02 15.43 -27.83
C ALA A 293 3.90 14.18 -27.66
N GLU A 294 4.50 14.01 -26.48
CA GLU A 294 5.30 12.83 -26.07
C GLU A 294 4.38 11.68 -25.62
#